data_AF-A0A8C0EDQ1-F1
#
_entry.id   AF-A0A8C0EDQ1-F1
#
_cell.length_a   1.000
_cell.length_b   1.000
_cell.length_c   1.000
_cell.angle_alpha   90.00
_cell.angle_beta   90.00
_cell.angle_gamma   90.00
#
_symmetry.space_group_name_H-M   'P 1'
#
loop_
_entity.id
_entity.type
_entity.pdbx_description
1 polymer ?
#
loop_
_entity_poly.entity_id
_entity_poly.type
_entity_poly.pdbx_seq_one_letter_code
_entity_poly.pdbx_strand_id
1 'polypeptide(L)'
;MSSFPELYFNVDNGYLEGLVRGFKAGVLRQGDYVNLVQCESLEDLKLHLQSTDYGNFLANEASPLTVSVIDDKLKEKMVVEFRHMRNHAYEPLASFLDFITCASLHLKCGSKIAFVLSLYSYKL
;
A
#
# COMPACT_ATOMS: atom_id res chain seq x y z
N MET A 1 21.57 19.82 12.89
CA MET A 1 20.13 19.81 12.59
C MET A 1 19.54 21.09 13.13
N SER A 2 18.87 21.87 12.29
CA SER A 2 18.18 23.11 12.66
C SER A 2 17.00 22.82 13.60
N SER A 3 16.70 23.75 14.51
CA SER A 3 15.71 23.59 15.59
C SER A 3 14.24 23.46 15.13
N PHE A 4 13.96 23.60 13.82
CA PHE A 4 12.60 23.58 13.26
C PHE A 4 12.57 22.84 11.91
N PRO A 5 12.59 21.50 11.91
CA PRO A 5 12.58 20.70 10.67
C PRO A 5 11.27 20.78 9.89
N GLU A 6 10.15 21.10 10.56
CA GLU A 6 8.81 21.18 9.95
C GLU A 6 8.70 22.29 8.89
N LEU A 7 9.50 23.37 9.00
CA LEU A 7 9.45 24.50 8.08
C LEU A 7 9.95 24.16 6.67
N TYR A 8 10.80 23.14 6.52
CA TYR A 8 11.40 22.75 5.25
C TYR A 8 10.96 21.35 4.79
N PHE A 9 10.27 20.59 5.64
CA PHE A 9 9.85 19.21 5.35
C PHE A 9 9.03 19.11 4.06
N ASN A 10 8.07 20.02 3.89
CA ASN A 10 7.14 20.02 2.76
C ASN A 10 7.79 20.33 1.42
N VAL A 11 9.01 20.89 1.40
CA VAL A 11 9.74 21.22 0.17
C VAL A 11 10.07 19.96 -0.61
N ASP A 12 10.63 18.96 0.07
CA ASP A 12 11.08 17.71 -0.58
C ASP A 12 10.10 16.55 -0.36
N ASN A 13 9.29 16.58 0.70
CA ASN A 13 8.46 15.43 1.12
C ASN A 13 6.94 15.68 1.07
N GLY A 14 6.48 16.91 0.83
CA GLY A 14 5.04 17.23 0.90
C GLY A 14 4.18 16.45 -0.11
N TYR A 15 4.67 16.27 -1.34
CA TYR A 15 4.01 15.44 -2.35
C TYR A 15 3.87 13.98 -1.88
N LEU A 16 4.95 13.40 -1.36
CA LEU A 16 4.97 12.02 -0.91
C LEU A 16 4.13 11.80 0.35
N GLU A 17 4.08 12.78 1.26
CA GLU A 17 3.19 12.74 2.41
C GLU A 17 1.73 12.67 1.97
N GLY A 18 1.32 13.55 1.05
CA GLY A 18 -0.02 13.56 0.48
C GLY A 18 -0.36 12.22 -0.20
N LEU A 19 0.58 11.69 -0.98
CA LEU A 19 0.42 10.41 -1.66
C LEU A 19 0.23 9.25 -0.67
N VAL A 20 1.07 9.16 0.37
CA VAL A 20 0.98 8.12 1.41
C VAL A 20 -0.33 8.22 2.19
N ARG A 21 -0.78 9.44 2.51
CA ARG A 21 -2.09 9.66 3.14
C ARG A 21 -3.24 9.19 2.23
N GLY A 22 -3.12 9.40 0.92
CA GLY A 22 -4.04 8.87 -0.08
C GLY A 22 -4.09 7.33 -0.05
N PHE A 23 -2.95 6.66 -0.12
CA PHE A 23 -2.89 5.19 -0.03
C PHE A 23 -3.47 4.65 1.28
N LYS A 24 -3.20 5.32 2.41
CA LYS A 24 -3.78 4.98 3.72
C LYS A 24 -5.31 5.09 3.71
N ALA A 25 -5.87 6.08 3.01
CA ALA A 25 -7.32 6.30 2.97
C ALA A 25 -8.08 5.18 2.24
N GLY A 26 -7.41 4.50 1.30
CA GLY A 26 -7.94 3.39 0.52
C GLY A 26 -7.69 1.99 1.10
N VAL A 27 -7.10 1.90 2.29
CA VAL A 27 -7.07 0.64 3.05
C VAL A 27 -8.50 0.28 3.45
N LEU A 28 -8.85 -1.01 3.28
CA LEU A 28 -10.16 -1.55 3.63
C LEU A 28 -10.54 -1.20 5.08
N ARG A 29 -11.75 -0.70 5.25
CA ARG A 29 -12.31 -0.34 6.55
C ARG A 29 -13.14 -1.48 7.10
N GLN A 30 -13.55 -1.36 8.36
CA GLN A 30 -14.37 -2.35 9.03
C GLN A 30 -15.63 -2.73 8.22
N GLY A 31 -16.29 -1.75 7.59
CA GLY A 31 -17.48 -2.00 6.76
C GLY A 31 -17.18 -2.87 5.54
N ASP A 32 -16.04 -2.66 4.89
CA ASP A 32 -15.62 -3.45 3.73
C ASP A 32 -15.37 -4.90 4.14
N TYR A 33 -14.70 -5.12 5.28
CA TYR A 33 -14.49 -6.47 5.82
C TYR A 33 -15.79 -7.22 6.12
N VAL A 34 -16.84 -6.52 6.59
CA VAL A 34 -18.16 -7.14 6.81
C VAL A 34 -18.75 -7.65 5.49
N ASN A 35 -18.60 -6.89 4.40
CA ASN A 35 -19.07 -7.32 3.08
C ASN A 35 -18.25 -8.50 2.53
N LEU A 36 -16.92 -8.48 2.70
CA LEU A 36 -16.03 -9.54 2.20
C LEU A 36 -16.26 -10.88 2.90
N VAL A 37 -16.61 -10.89 4.18
CA VAL A 37 -16.93 -12.12 4.93
C VAL A 37 -18.22 -12.79 4.43
N GLN A 38 -19.12 -12.03 3.80
CA GLN A 38 -20.41 -12.53 3.28
C GLN A 38 -20.31 -13.08 1.85
N CYS A 39 -19.15 -13.01 1.21
CA CYS A 39 -18.95 -13.53 -0.15
C CYS A 39 -18.99 -15.06 -0.18
N GLU A 40 -19.70 -15.63 -1.15
CA GLU A 40 -19.81 -17.09 -1.33
C GLU A 40 -18.84 -17.62 -2.41
N SER A 41 -18.34 -16.74 -3.28
CA SER A 41 -17.40 -17.06 -4.35
C SER A 41 -16.24 -16.03 -4.46
N LEU A 42 -15.19 -16.39 -5.21
CA LEU A 42 -14.07 -15.48 -5.50
C LEU A 42 -14.48 -14.39 -6.50
N GLU A 43 -15.50 -14.65 -7.30
CA GLU A 43 -16.14 -13.72 -8.22
C GLU A 43 -16.88 -12.62 -7.44
N ASP A 44 -17.60 -12.96 -6.37
CA ASP A 44 -18.23 -11.98 -5.48
C ASP A 44 -17.17 -11.12 -4.78
N LEU A 45 -16.09 -11.75 -4.31
CA LEU A 45 -14.95 -11.04 -3.71
C LEU A 45 -14.37 -10.01 -4.68
N LYS A 46 -14.19 -10.38 -5.95
CA LYS A 46 -13.72 -9.47 -7.01
C LYS A 46 -14.68 -8.29 -7.20
N LEU A 47 -15.99 -8.54 -7.27
CA LEU A 47 -17.00 -7.49 -7.44
C LEU A 47 -16.98 -6.50 -6.26
N HIS A 48 -16.91 -7.00 -5.03
CA HIS A 48 -16.82 -6.13 -3.86
C HIS A 48 -15.52 -5.32 -3.83
N LEU A 49 -14.37 -5.93 -4.14
CA LEU A 49 -13.10 -5.22 -4.21
C LEU A 49 -13.09 -4.15 -5.31
N GLN A 50 -13.80 -4.35 -6.44
CA GLN A 50 -13.93 -3.33 -7.49
C GLN A 50 -14.67 -2.07 -7.03
N SER A 51 -15.55 -2.18 -6.03
CA SER A 51 -16.24 -1.02 -5.45
C SER A 51 -15.37 -0.21 -4.48
N THR A 52 -14.21 -0.75 -4.09
CA THR A 52 -13.22 -0.10 -3.23
C THR A 52 -12.10 0.53 -4.06
N ASP A 53 -11.14 1.21 -3.40
CA ASP A 53 -9.96 1.79 -4.03
C ASP A 53 -9.01 0.75 -4.66
N TYR A 54 -9.26 -0.55 -4.44
CA TYR A 54 -8.59 -1.63 -5.17
C TYR A 54 -8.96 -1.64 -6.66
N GLY A 55 -10.17 -1.19 -7.01
CA GLY A 55 -10.62 -0.99 -8.39
C GLY A 55 -10.54 -2.24 -9.26
N ASN A 56 -10.33 -2.04 -10.56
CA ASN A 56 -10.36 -3.10 -11.58
C ASN A 56 -9.05 -3.89 -11.73
N PHE A 57 -8.32 -4.12 -10.63
CA PHE A 57 -7.00 -4.78 -10.68
C PHE A 57 -7.04 -6.24 -11.16
N LEU A 58 -8.20 -6.91 -11.04
CA LEU A 58 -8.44 -8.29 -11.50
C LEU A 58 -9.22 -8.35 -12.83
N ALA A 59 -9.41 -7.23 -13.54
CA ALA A 59 -10.27 -7.20 -14.73
C ALA A 59 -9.76 -8.10 -15.88
N ASN A 60 -8.44 -8.25 -16.01
CA ASN A 60 -7.80 -9.03 -17.08
C ASN A 60 -7.50 -10.49 -16.70
N GLU A 61 -7.87 -10.92 -15.48
CA GLU A 61 -7.61 -12.29 -15.04
C GLU A 61 -8.68 -13.24 -15.58
N ALA A 62 -8.22 -14.37 -16.12
CA ALA A 62 -9.08 -15.41 -16.68
C ALA A 62 -9.77 -16.23 -15.57
N SER A 63 -11.00 -16.67 -15.83
CA SER A 63 -11.72 -17.60 -14.97
C SER A 63 -11.20 -19.05 -15.17
N PRO A 64 -11.18 -19.89 -14.13
CA PRO A 64 -11.61 -19.61 -12.75
C PRO A 64 -10.55 -18.81 -11.97
N LEU A 65 -11.01 -17.83 -11.18
CA LEU A 65 -10.14 -17.04 -10.33
C LEU A 65 -9.59 -17.93 -9.20
N THR A 66 -8.30 -17.81 -8.88
CA THR A 66 -7.68 -18.58 -7.79
C THR A 66 -7.13 -17.66 -6.71
N VAL A 67 -7.06 -18.16 -5.48
CA VAL A 67 -6.53 -17.40 -4.33
C VAL A 67 -5.08 -16.95 -4.57
N SER A 68 -4.28 -17.76 -5.26
CA SER A 68 -2.88 -17.40 -5.59
C SER A 68 -2.81 -16.20 -6.54
N VAL A 69 -3.69 -16.15 -7.56
CA VAL A 69 -3.74 -15.01 -8.49
C VAL A 69 -4.13 -13.73 -7.76
N ILE A 70 -5.11 -13.79 -6.86
CA ILE A 70 -5.52 -12.63 -6.05
C ILE A 70 -4.35 -12.15 -5.18
N ASP A 71 -3.68 -13.05 -4.47
CA ASP A 71 -2.54 -12.73 -3.61
C ASP A 71 -1.38 -12.11 -4.41
N ASP A 72 -1.04 -12.67 -5.57
CA ASP A 72 0.01 -12.15 -6.44
C ASP A 72 -0.32 -10.77 -6.98
N LYS A 73 -1.57 -10.55 -7.42
CA LYS A 73 -2.02 -9.26 -7.98
C LYS A 73 -2.11 -8.16 -6.93
N LEU A 74 -2.54 -8.49 -5.71
CA LEU A 74 -2.54 -7.56 -4.58
C LEU A 74 -1.11 -7.13 -4.21
N LYS A 75 -0.17 -8.08 -4.18
CA LYS A 75 1.25 -7.79 -3.95
C LYS A 75 1.82 -6.93 -5.08
N GLU A 76 1.54 -7.27 -6.33
CA GLU A 76 2.02 -6.53 -7.50
C GLU A 76 1.61 -5.06 -7.43
N LYS A 77 0.33 -4.77 -7.16
CA LYS A 77 -0.18 -3.40 -6.99
C LYS A 77 0.59 -2.65 -5.90
N MET A 78 0.75 -3.28 -4.74
CA MET A 78 1.42 -2.66 -3.61
C MET A 78 2.93 -2.43 -3.85
N VAL A 79 3.60 -3.34 -4.57
CA VAL A 79 5.00 -3.17 -5.00
C VAL A 79 5.12 -2.00 -5.99
N VAL A 80 4.19 -1.85 -6.93
CA VAL A 80 4.17 -0.74 -7.89
C VAL A 80 4.00 0.60 -7.17
N GLU A 81 3.05 0.70 -6.24
CA GLU A 81 2.82 1.90 -5.44
C GLU A 81 4.05 2.28 -4.59
N PHE A 82 4.66 1.29 -3.93
CA PHE A 82 5.88 1.52 -3.13
C PHE A 82 7.06 1.95 -4.00
N ARG A 83 7.25 1.32 -5.16
CA ARG A 83 8.31 1.68 -6.11
C ARG A 83 8.11 3.11 -6.64
N HIS A 84 6.87 3.51 -6.90
CA HIS A 84 6.56 4.88 -7.30
C HIS A 84 6.98 5.88 -6.22
N MET A 85 6.65 5.62 -4.94
CA MET A 85 7.08 6.45 -3.81
C MET A 85 8.61 6.51 -3.71
N ARG A 86 9.30 5.36 -3.82
CA ARG A 86 10.77 5.30 -3.75
C ARG A 86 11.45 6.10 -4.86
N ASN A 87 10.89 6.06 -6.08
CA ASN A 87 11.45 6.76 -7.24
C ASN A 87 11.36 8.29 -7.13
N HIS A 88 10.41 8.81 -6.35
CA HIS A 88 10.21 10.24 -6.15
C HIS A 88 10.74 10.74 -4.79
N ALA A 89 11.34 9.86 -4.00
CA ALA A 89 11.93 10.20 -2.72
C ALA A 89 13.35 10.74 -2.88
N TYR A 90 13.62 11.85 -2.20
CA TYR A 90 14.96 12.43 -2.03
C TYR A 90 15.60 11.96 -0.72
N GLU A 91 16.90 12.15 -0.59
CA GLU A 91 17.59 11.94 0.69
C GLU A 91 17.02 12.91 1.75
N PRO A 92 16.81 12.46 3.01
CA PRO A 92 17.17 11.15 3.58
C PRO A 92 16.08 10.07 3.43
N LEU A 93 14.91 10.42 2.89
CA LEU A 93 13.76 9.51 2.77
C LEU A 93 14.03 8.32 1.84
N ALA A 94 14.75 8.56 0.73
CA ALA A 94 15.20 7.53 -0.18
C ALA A 94 15.93 6.38 0.54
N SER A 95 16.94 6.72 1.35
CA SER A 95 17.70 5.76 2.16
C SER A 95 16.80 5.03 3.16
N PHE A 96 15.85 5.72 3.79
CA PHE A 96 14.89 5.09 4.70
C PHE A 96 14.00 4.04 4.00
N LEU A 97 13.53 4.33 2.78
CA LEU A 97 12.75 3.40 1.98
C LEU A 97 13.58 2.19 1.50
N ASP A 98 14.87 2.39 1.24
CA ASP A 98 15.80 1.29 0.93
C ASP A 98 15.98 0.34 2.12
N PHE A 99 16.10 0.87 3.36
CA PHE A 99 16.13 0.05 4.57
C PHE A 99 14.87 -0.82 4.72
N ILE A 100 13.69 -0.27 4.39
CA ILE A 100 12.44 -1.04 4.40
C ILE A 100 12.51 -2.20 3.40
N THR A 101 13.00 -1.95 2.19
CA THR A 101 13.14 -2.96 1.13
C THR A 101 14.11 -4.08 1.51
N CYS A 102 15.23 -3.73 2.16
CA CYS A 102 16.18 -4.70 2.70
C CYS A 102 15.53 -5.61 3.76
N ALA A 103 14.65 -5.07 4.60
CA ALA A 103 13.94 -5.84 5.62
C ALA A 103 12.89 -6.81 5.04
N SER A 104 12.18 -6.42 3.97
CA SER A 104 11.21 -7.29 3.28
C SER A 104 11.87 -8.45 2.52
N LEU A 105 13.12 -8.30 2.06
CA LEU A 105 13.88 -9.39 1.45
C LEU A 105 14.16 -10.55 2.43
N HIS A 106 14.09 -10.29 3.73
CA HIS A 106 14.34 -11.27 4.79
C HIS A 106 13.05 -11.87 5.39
N LEU A 107 11.86 -11.35 5.05
CA LEU A 107 10.61 -11.68 5.73
C LEU A 107 9.51 -12.04 4.73
N LYS A 108 9.21 -13.34 4.65
CA LYS A 108 7.99 -13.85 4.01
C LYS A 108 6.76 -13.21 4.65
N CYS A 109 5.77 -12.92 3.80
CA CYS A 109 4.33 -12.89 4.08
C CYS A 109 3.69 -11.57 4.58
N GLY A 110 2.86 -10.99 3.71
CA GLY A 110 1.44 -10.69 3.95
C GLY A 110 1.06 -9.51 4.86
N SER A 111 1.65 -9.40 6.05
CA SER A 111 1.07 -8.56 7.13
C SER A 111 1.91 -7.35 7.53
N LYS A 112 3.02 -7.04 6.82
CA LYS A 112 3.99 -6.03 7.27
C LYS A 112 3.85 -4.64 6.65
N ILE A 113 2.93 -4.45 5.71
CA ILE A 113 2.77 -3.19 4.98
C ILE A 113 1.91 -2.18 5.76
N ALA A 114 0.92 -2.67 6.50
CA ALA A 114 0.25 -1.89 7.54
C ALA A 114 1.26 -1.36 8.58
N PHE A 115 2.34 -2.12 8.83
CA PHE A 115 3.43 -1.70 9.72
C PHE A 115 4.30 -0.59 9.10
N VAL A 116 4.51 -0.59 7.78
CA VAL A 116 5.25 0.47 7.07
C VAL A 116 4.44 1.78 7.06
N LEU A 117 3.13 1.72 6.77
CA LEU A 117 2.24 2.88 6.87
C LEU A 117 2.11 3.38 8.32
N SER A 118 2.11 2.47 9.30
CA SER A 118 2.09 2.83 10.73
C SER A 118 3.40 3.51 11.15
N LEU A 119 4.57 2.96 10.77
CA LEU A 119 5.87 3.58 11.06
C LEU A 119 6.06 4.95 10.40
N TYR A 120 5.52 5.14 9.19
CA TYR A 120 5.55 6.44 8.52
C TYR A 120 4.64 7.47 9.21
N SER A 121 3.49 7.02 9.74
CA SER A 121 2.51 7.86 10.44
C SER A 121 2.90 8.18 11.89
N TYR A 122 3.90 7.49 12.47
CA TYR A 122 4.42 7.72 13.83
C TYR A 122 5.69 8.59 13.86
N LYS A 123 6.29 8.88 12.70
CA LYS A 123 7.54 9.66 12.60
C LYS A 123 7.34 11.07 12.01
N LEU A 124 6.09 11.38 11.66
CA LEU A 124 5.51 12.71 11.47
C LEU A 124 4.65 13.03 12.69
#